data_AF-A0A8E2DMG1-F1
#
_entry.id   AF-A0A8E2DMG1-F1
#
_cell.length_a   1.000
_cell.length_b   1.000
_cell.length_c   1.000
_cell.angle_alpha   90.00
_cell.angle_beta   90.00
_cell.angle_gamma   90.00
#
_symmetry.space_group_name_H-M   'P 1'
#
loop_
_entity.id
_entity.type
_entity.pdbx_description
1 polymer ?
#
loop_
_entity_poly.entity_id
_entity_poly.type
_entity_poly.pdbx_seq_one_letter_code
_entity_poly.pdbx_strand_id
1 'polypeptide(L)'
;MKLATQQELQAHDAATLRGAIEGTLAGLAISVPASLFAQRRWASYRSLPFSLKVLGVIIVTAPAFAIGAEKRGIEYDESLWGGAGKLELERQQQEQRSRWERLGSKEKFMSWATSNQYKVILGSWAVGMGIAGSIIMRNKHQTGAQKIVQARMWAQAITIGTLIGAGIVTQTERAKITAHRGEDHSWVHMLEEQAEEERQRGLQALGGASAPATA
;
A
#
# COMPACT_ATOMS: atom_id res chain seq x y z
N MET A 1 17.28 22.67 0.00
CA MET A 1 17.11 21.25 0.39
C MET A 1 18.07 20.98 1.53
N LYS A 2 17.58 20.48 2.68
CA LYS A 2 18.46 20.02 3.78
C LYS A 2 19.09 18.71 3.33
N LEU A 3 20.42 18.63 3.30
CA LEU A 3 21.11 17.37 3.04
C LEU A 3 20.91 16.44 4.23
N ALA A 4 20.52 15.20 3.98
CA ALA A 4 20.37 14.20 5.03
C ALA A 4 21.71 14.01 5.75
N THR A 5 21.66 14.01 7.08
CA THR A 5 22.84 13.71 7.89
C THR A 5 23.19 12.22 7.74
N GLN A 6 24.46 11.88 7.93
CA GLN A 6 24.90 10.47 7.90
C GLN A 6 24.15 9.60 8.92
N GLN A 7 23.75 10.19 10.06
CA GLN A 7 22.97 9.50 11.08
C GLN A 7 21.53 9.23 10.62
N GLU A 8 20.87 10.20 9.97
CA GLU A 8 19.53 10.01 9.42
C GLU A 8 19.50 8.93 8.34
N LEU A 9 20.54 8.85 7.49
CA LEU A 9 20.67 7.80 6.47
C LEU A 9 20.83 6.41 7.10
N GLN A 10 21.70 6.26 8.10
CA GLN A 10 21.88 4.98 8.80
C GLN A 10 20.61 4.53 9.52
N ALA A 11 19.86 5.47 10.11
CA ALA A 11 18.60 5.16 10.77
C ALA A 11 17.50 4.75 9.77
N HIS A 12 17.42 5.43 8.62
CA HIS A 12 16.54 5.03 7.52
C HIS A 12 16.90 3.63 6.98
N ASP A 13 18.19 3.34 6.79
CA ASP A 13 18.67 2.03 6.34
C ASP A 13 18.33 0.93 7.35
N ALA A 14 18.49 1.20 8.65
CA ALA A 14 18.10 0.26 9.70
C ALA A 14 16.59 -0.02 9.72
N ALA A 15 15.76 1.02 9.53
CA ALA A 15 14.31 0.87 9.44
C ALA A 15 13.91 0.04 8.21
N THR A 16 14.50 0.33 7.06
CA THR A 16 14.29 -0.38 5.80
C THR A 16 14.70 -1.86 5.92
N LEU A 17 15.87 -2.13 6.50
CA LEU A 17 16.35 -3.50 6.74
C LEU A 17 15.41 -4.29 7.65
N ARG A 18 14.93 -3.67 8.72
CA ARG A 18 13.95 -4.28 9.61
C ARG A 18 12.67 -4.62 8.86
N GLY A 19 12.16 -3.72 8.03
CA GLY A 19 11.01 -3.96 7.17
C GLY A 19 11.21 -5.11 6.19
N ALA A 20 12.39 -5.19 5.57
CA ALA A 20 12.79 -6.27 4.68
C ALA A 20 12.76 -7.65 5.37
N ILE A 21 13.30 -7.72 6.59
CA ILE A 21 13.30 -8.96 7.39
C ILE A 21 11.88 -9.36 7.74
N GLU A 22 11.08 -8.43 8.27
CA GLU A 22 9.68 -8.71 8.61
C GLU A 22 8.85 -9.13 7.39
N GLY A 23 9.05 -8.48 6.25
CA GLY A 23 8.42 -8.82 4.98
C GLY A 23 8.80 -10.21 4.49
N THR A 24 10.07 -10.59 4.61
CA THR A 24 10.56 -11.93 4.24
C THR A 24 9.97 -13.00 5.15
N LEU A 25 9.99 -12.77 6.47
CA LEU A 25 9.42 -13.71 7.45
C LEU A 25 7.92 -13.89 7.22
N ALA A 26 7.18 -12.80 6.99
CA ALA A 26 5.75 -12.87 6.65
C ALA A 26 5.51 -13.62 5.33
N GLY A 27 6.32 -13.34 4.30
CA GLY A 27 6.25 -14.03 3.00
C GLY A 27 6.50 -15.53 3.12
N LEU A 28 7.52 -15.94 3.87
CA LEU A 28 7.83 -17.36 4.13
C LEU A 28 6.76 -18.04 4.97
N ALA A 29 6.23 -17.35 6.00
CA ALA A 29 5.17 -17.87 6.86
C ALA A 29 3.88 -18.19 6.09
N ILE A 30 3.63 -17.54 4.96
CA ILE A 30 2.49 -17.83 4.08
C ILE A 30 2.86 -18.86 3.01
N SER A 31 3.97 -18.64 2.31
CA SER A 31 4.31 -19.38 1.10
C SER A 31 4.80 -20.81 1.36
N VAL A 32 5.53 -21.04 2.46
CA VAL A 32 6.00 -22.38 2.82
C VAL A 32 4.84 -23.29 3.23
N PRO A 33 3.94 -22.90 4.16
CA PRO A 33 2.76 -23.73 4.46
C PRO A 33 1.86 -23.96 3.25
N ALA A 34 1.68 -22.96 2.38
CA ALA A 34 0.92 -23.12 1.15
C ALA A 34 1.55 -24.16 0.21
N SER A 35 2.87 -24.15 0.04
CA SER A 35 3.61 -25.14 -0.74
C SER A 35 3.47 -26.55 -0.13
N LEU A 36 3.60 -26.68 1.20
CA LEU A 36 3.43 -27.96 1.90
C LEU A 36 2.01 -28.50 1.78
N PHE A 37 1.00 -27.62 1.87
CA PHE A 37 -0.40 -28.00 1.67
C PHE A 37 -0.66 -28.48 0.25
N ALA A 38 -0.15 -27.76 -0.76
CA ALA A 38 -0.24 -28.16 -2.17
C ALA A 38 0.44 -29.51 -2.43
N GLN A 39 1.61 -29.75 -1.82
CA GLN A 39 2.34 -31.02 -1.87
C GLN A 39 1.52 -32.19 -1.31
N ARG A 40 0.69 -31.97 -0.28
CA ARG A 40 -0.18 -33.03 0.26
C ARG A 40 -1.44 -33.24 -0.58
N ARG A 41 -2.06 -32.17 -1.08
CA ARG A 41 -3.41 -32.22 -1.66
C ARG A 41 -3.45 -32.50 -3.16
N TRP A 42 -2.43 -32.11 -3.92
CA TRP A 42 -2.47 -32.11 -5.38
C TRP A 42 -1.37 -32.99 -5.99
N ALA A 43 -1.77 -34.03 -6.71
CA ALA A 43 -0.85 -34.94 -7.38
C ALA A 43 0.05 -34.24 -8.41
N SER A 44 -0.50 -33.28 -9.16
CA SER A 44 0.25 -32.46 -10.13
C SER A 44 1.33 -31.59 -9.46
N TYR A 45 1.10 -31.16 -8.21
CA TYR A 45 2.11 -30.39 -7.50
C TYR A 45 3.27 -31.29 -7.04
N ARG A 46 2.98 -32.53 -6.64
CA ARG A 46 4.00 -33.49 -6.22
C ARG A 46 4.99 -33.81 -7.34
N SER A 47 4.52 -33.92 -8.58
CA SER A 47 5.34 -34.20 -9.76
C SER A 47 6.20 -33.01 -10.22
N LEU A 48 6.03 -31.81 -9.66
CA LEU A 48 6.87 -30.67 -10.02
C LEU A 48 8.31 -30.88 -9.53
N PRO A 49 9.33 -30.49 -10.33
CA PRO A 49 10.71 -30.37 -9.88
C PRO A 49 10.83 -29.48 -8.65
N PHE A 50 11.84 -29.76 -7.81
CA PHE A 50 12.11 -28.97 -6.61
C PHE A 50 12.32 -27.47 -6.92
N SER A 51 13.02 -27.16 -8.01
CA SER A 51 13.26 -25.78 -8.46
C SER A 51 11.97 -24.98 -8.68
N LEU A 52 10.95 -25.58 -9.30
CA LEU A 52 9.65 -24.91 -9.53
C LEU A 52 8.85 -24.73 -8.24
N LYS A 53 9.03 -25.61 -7.25
CA LYS A 53 8.42 -25.45 -5.92
C LYS A 53 9.03 -24.27 -5.18
N VAL A 54 10.37 -24.17 -5.18
CA VAL A 54 11.11 -23.05 -4.60
C VAL A 54 10.77 -21.75 -5.31
N LEU A 55 10.68 -21.75 -6.65
CA LEU A 55 10.25 -20.58 -7.40
C LEU A 55 8.88 -20.06 -6.94
N GLY A 56 7.91 -20.96 -6.70
CA GLY A 56 6.61 -20.58 -6.16
C GLY A 56 6.69 -19.90 -4.79
N VAL A 57 7.60 -20.34 -3.92
CA VAL A 57 7.86 -19.70 -2.62
C VAL A 57 8.48 -18.31 -2.80
N ILE A 58 9.44 -18.17 -3.71
CA ILE A 58 10.12 -16.90 -4.02
C ILE A 58 9.13 -15.87 -4.60
N ILE A 59 8.23 -16.29 -5.50
CA ILE A 59 7.23 -15.40 -6.12
C ILE A 59 6.37 -14.68 -5.08
N VAL A 60 6.13 -15.30 -3.92
CA VAL A 60 5.37 -14.68 -2.82
C VAL A 60 6.30 -13.91 -1.88
N THR A 61 7.46 -14.47 -1.57
CA THR A 61 8.37 -13.93 -0.55
C THR A 61 9.10 -12.67 -1.02
N ALA A 62 9.57 -12.62 -2.27
CA ALA A 62 10.34 -11.49 -2.78
C ALA A 62 9.53 -10.18 -2.86
N PRO A 63 8.26 -10.17 -3.33
CA PRO A 63 7.43 -8.99 -3.22
C PRO A 63 7.13 -8.59 -1.78
N ALA A 64 6.92 -9.57 -0.88
CA ALA A 64 6.66 -9.28 0.53
C ALA A 64 7.87 -8.61 1.21
N PHE A 65 9.10 -9.05 0.90
CA PHE A 65 10.34 -8.39 1.28
C PHE A 65 10.36 -6.93 0.83
N ALA A 66 10.12 -6.68 -0.47
CA ALA A 66 10.19 -5.33 -1.03
C ALA A 66 9.14 -4.40 -0.42
N ILE A 67 7.90 -4.87 -0.28
CA ILE A 67 6.80 -4.12 0.35
C ILE A 67 7.12 -3.82 1.82
N GLY A 68 7.65 -4.80 2.56
CA GLY A 68 8.02 -4.62 3.96
C GLY A 68 9.12 -3.57 4.14
N ALA A 69 10.16 -3.63 3.31
CA ALA A 69 11.27 -2.68 3.30
C ALA A 69 10.77 -1.25 3.04
N GLU A 70 10.00 -1.07 1.97
CA GLU A 70 9.43 0.22 1.57
C GLU A 70 8.54 0.82 2.67
N LYS A 71 7.63 0.01 3.23
CA LYS A 71 6.70 0.50 4.25
C LYS A 71 7.42 1.04 5.49
N ARG A 72 8.54 0.44 5.87
CA ARG A 72 9.31 0.88 7.04
C ARG A 72 10.24 2.06 6.76
N GLY A 73 10.72 2.20 5.53
CA GLY A 73 11.38 3.44 5.09
C GLY A 73 10.41 4.62 5.17
N ILE A 74 9.21 4.46 4.59
CA ILE A 74 8.16 5.49 4.63
C ILE A 74 7.75 5.82 6.07
N GLU A 75 7.54 4.81 6.93
CA GLU A 75 7.19 5.04 8.35
C GLU A 75 8.27 5.83 9.10
N TYR A 76 9.55 5.60 8.79
CA TYR A 76 10.65 6.38 9.35
C TYR A 76 10.64 7.82 8.83
N ASP A 77 10.45 8.03 7.53
CA ASP A 77 10.36 9.37 6.96
C ASP A 77 9.18 10.16 7.54
N GLU A 78 8.02 9.53 7.67
CA GLU A 78 6.83 10.10 8.31
C GLU A 78 7.09 10.49 9.78
N SER A 79 7.93 9.73 10.49
CA SER A 79 8.29 10.03 11.88
C SER A 79 9.12 11.31 12.03
N LEU A 80 9.86 11.68 10.98
CA LEU A 80 10.67 12.90 10.93
C LEU A 80 9.85 14.12 10.50
N TRP A 81 8.63 13.93 9.99
CA TRP A 81 7.77 15.05 9.62
C TRP A 81 7.38 15.85 10.88
N GLY A 82 7.51 17.17 10.79
CA GLY A 82 7.17 18.11 11.85
C GLY A 82 6.76 19.47 11.30
N GLY A 83 6.19 20.30 12.17
CA GLY A 83 5.66 21.62 11.84
C GLY A 83 4.30 21.60 11.14
N ALA A 84 3.92 22.75 10.58
CA ALA A 84 2.64 23.00 9.91
C ALA A 84 2.17 21.91 8.92
N GLY A 85 3.07 21.33 8.12
CA GLY A 85 2.71 20.29 7.15
C GLY A 85 2.17 19.01 7.78
N LYS A 86 2.65 18.65 8.97
CA LYS A 86 2.15 17.47 9.70
C LYS A 86 0.79 17.74 10.34
N LEU A 87 0.60 18.95 10.89
CA LEU A 87 -0.66 19.31 11.54
C LEU A 87 -1.82 19.40 10.55
N GLU A 88 -1.57 19.96 9.35
CA GLU A 88 -2.54 19.97 8.26
C GLU A 88 -2.89 18.55 7.80
N LEU A 89 -1.91 17.64 7.73
CA LEU A 89 -2.17 16.22 7.45
C LEU A 89 -3.07 15.58 8.53
N GLU A 90 -2.79 15.84 9.80
CA GLU A 90 -3.60 15.34 10.92
C GLU A 90 -5.02 15.89 10.89
N ARG A 91 -5.19 17.19 10.58
CA ARG A 91 -6.49 17.84 10.39
C ARG A 91 -7.28 17.16 9.27
N GLN A 92 -6.67 16.95 8.11
CA GLN A 92 -7.30 16.25 7.00
C GLN A 92 -7.68 14.82 7.36
N GLN A 93 -6.84 14.10 8.10
CA GLN A 93 -7.16 12.76 8.59
C GLN A 93 -8.35 12.77 9.56
N GLN A 94 -8.44 13.74 10.45
CA GLN A 94 -9.58 13.88 11.37
C GLN A 94 -10.88 14.18 10.61
N GLU A 95 -10.83 15.08 9.63
CA GLU A 95 -11.98 15.37 8.77
C GLU A 95 -12.43 14.12 8.00
N GLN A 96 -11.48 13.37 7.43
CA GLN A 96 -11.77 12.12 6.75
C GLN A 96 -12.39 11.08 7.69
N ARG A 97 -11.89 10.95 8.93
CA ARG A 97 -12.48 10.07 9.95
C ARG A 97 -13.90 10.49 10.32
N SER A 98 -14.13 11.78 10.54
CA SER A 98 -15.46 12.30 10.87
C SER A 98 -16.46 12.07 9.72
N ARG A 99 -16.01 12.27 8.47
CA ARG A 99 -16.81 11.94 7.28
C ARG A 99 -17.09 10.45 7.22
N TRP A 100 -16.06 9.62 7.39
CA TRP A 100 -16.18 8.17 7.40
C TRP A 100 -17.18 7.68 8.43
N GLU A 101 -17.15 8.20 9.66
CA GLU A 101 -18.09 7.82 10.72
C GLU A 101 -19.55 8.08 10.33
N ARG A 102 -19.80 9.19 9.63
CA ARG A 102 -21.13 9.60 9.14
C ARG A 102 -21.65 8.76 7.96
N LEU A 103 -20.78 8.02 7.26
CA LEU A 103 -21.17 7.19 6.12
C LEU A 103 -21.94 5.93 6.55
N GLY A 104 -22.95 5.56 5.75
CA GLY A 104 -23.62 4.25 5.87
C GLY A 104 -22.71 3.09 5.43
N SER A 105 -23.05 1.85 5.79
CA SER A 105 -22.20 0.67 5.52
C SER A 105 -21.86 0.46 4.04
N LYS A 106 -22.81 0.72 3.14
CA LYS A 106 -22.60 0.63 1.69
C LYS A 106 -21.64 1.72 1.19
N GLU A 107 -21.80 2.93 1.69
CA GLU A 107 -20.97 4.08 1.32
C GLU A 107 -19.55 3.92 1.85
N LYS A 108 -19.40 3.42 3.08
CA LYS A 108 -18.11 3.00 3.66
C LYS A 108 -17.41 2.01 2.75
N PHE A 109 -18.11 0.94 2.34
CA PHE A 109 -17.52 -0.05 1.44
C PHE A 109 -17.07 0.57 0.11
N MET A 110 -17.89 1.39 -0.54
CA MET A 110 -17.49 2.04 -1.79
C MET A 110 -16.34 3.03 -1.59
N SER A 111 -16.37 3.83 -0.53
CA SER A 111 -15.28 4.77 -0.18
C SER A 111 -13.96 4.02 0.06
N TRP A 112 -13.99 2.90 0.78
CA TRP A 112 -12.83 2.04 0.97
C TRP A 112 -12.35 1.43 -0.34
N ALA A 113 -13.26 0.93 -1.17
CA ALA A 113 -12.92 0.29 -2.44
C ALA A 113 -12.28 1.29 -3.41
N THR A 114 -12.78 2.52 -3.46
CA THR A 114 -12.24 3.61 -4.28
C THR A 114 -10.87 4.07 -3.78
N SER A 115 -10.72 4.32 -2.47
CA SER A 115 -9.42 4.71 -1.88
C SER A 115 -8.36 3.61 -2.00
N ASN A 116 -8.77 2.35 -2.08
CA ASN A 116 -7.90 1.19 -2.27
C ASN A 116 -8.01 0.59 -3.67
N GLN A 117 -8.32 1.40 -4.69
CA GLN A 117 -8.60 0.96 -6.06
C GLN A 117 -7.61 -0.08 -6.59
N TYR A 118 -6.30 0.17 -6.44
CA TYR A 118 -5.27 -0.75 -6.93
C TYR A 118 -5.27 -2.09 -6.19
N LYS A 119 -5.51 -2.09 -4.88
CA LYS A 119 -5.64 -3.32 -4.09
C LYS A 119 -6.88 -4.11 -4.49
N VAL A 120 -7.99 -3.41 -4.75
CA VAL A 120 -9.24 -4.04 -5.19
C VAL A 120 -9.10 -4.61 -6.60
N ILE A 121 -8.49 -3.87 -7.53
CA ILE A 121 -8.25 -4.31 -8.91
C ILE A 121 -7.35 -5.55 -8.90
N LEU A 122 -6.21 -5.49 -8.21
CA LEU A 122 -5.27 -6.61 -8.12
C LEU A 122 -5.88 -7.81 -7.39
N GLY A 123 -6.61 -7.56 -6.29
CA GLY A 123 -7.30 -8.59 -5.54
C GLY A 123 -8.40 -9.27 -6.36
N SER A 124 -9.19 -8.50 -7.10
CA SER A 124 -10.25 -9.03 -7.98
C SER A 124 -9.67 -9.86 -9.11
N TRP A 125 -8.55 -9.43 -9.70
CA TRP A 125 -7.81 -10.20 -10.69
C TRP A 125 -7.31 -11.54 -10.11
N ALA A 126 -6.68 -11.50 -8.93
CA ALA A 126 -6.16 -12.70 -8.28
C ALA A 126 -7.28 -13.69 -7.91
N VAL A 127 -8.40 -13.18 -7.37
CA VAL A 127 -9.61 -13.97 -7.09
C VAL A 127 -10.17 -14.57 -8.38
N GLY A 128 -10.28 -13.77 -9.44
CA GLY A 128 -10.73 -14.23 -10.76
C GLY A 128 -9.87 -15.36 -11.31
N MET A 129 -8.54 -15.23 -11.24
CA MET A 129 -7.59 -16.27 -11.62
C MET A 129 -7.77 -17.55 -10.78
N GLY A 130 -7.96 -17.40 -9.47
CA GLY A 130 -8.21 -18.52 -8.56
C GLY A 130 -9.50 -19.27 -8.87
N ILE A 131 -10.59 -18.55 -9.12
CA ILE A 131 -11.89 -19.12 -9.50
C ILE A 131 -11.77 -19.84 -10.85
N ALA A 132 -11.21 -19.17 -11.86
CA ALA A 132 -11.03 -19.75 -13.19
C ALA A 132 -10.16 -21.02 -13.13
N GLY A 133 -9.04 -20.96 -12.42
CA GLY A 133 -8.17 -22.12 -12.18
C GLY A 133 -8.89 -23.28 -11.50
N SER A 134 -9.71 -22.98 -10.47
CA SER A 134 -10.52 -23.99 -9.78
C SER A 134 -11.51 -24.66 -10.73
N ILE A 135 -12.22 -23.89 -11.55
CA ILE A 135 -13.19 -24.40 -12.55
C ILE A 135 -12.47 -25.31 -13.56
N ILE A 136 -11.35 -24.87 -14.14
CA ILE A 136 -10.58 -25.62 -15.14
C ILE A 136 -10.05 -26.93 -14.53
N MET A 137 -9.51 -26.87 -13.31
CA MET A 137 -8.93 -28.04 -12.66
C MET A 137 -9.99 -29.09 -12.28
N ARG A 138 -11.22 -28.67 -11.97
CA ARG A 138 -12.34 -29.55 -11.61
C ARG A 138 -12.91 -30.34 -12.79
N ASN A 139 -12.68 -29.91 -14.04
CA ASN A 139 -13.20 -30.60 -15.22
C ASN A 139 -12.43 -31.90 -15.48
N LYS A 140 -13.09 -33.05 -15.33
CA LYS A 140 -12.51 -34.39 -15.53
C LYS A 140 -12.47 -34.86 -16.99
N HIS A 141 -13.19 -34.17 -17.89
CA HIS A 141 -13.35 -34.59 -19.29
C HIS A 141 -12.30 -33.98 -20.23
N GLN A 142 -11.29 -33.28 -19.69
CA GLN A 142 -10.26 -32.60 -20.46
C GLN A 142 -8.87 -33.13 -20.14
N THR A 143 -8.05 -33.25 -21.17
CA THR A 143 -6.63 -33.61 -21.02
C THR A 143 -5.83 -32.47 -20.40
N GLY A 144 -4.65 -32.78 -19.84
CA GLY A 144 -3.78 -31.77 -19.24
C GLY A 144 -3.39 -30.65 -20.21
N ALA A 145 -3.10 -31.00 -21.47
CA ALA A 145 -2.78 -30.02 -22.52
C ALA A 145 -3.96 -29.07 -22.80
N GLN A 146 -5.19 -29.59 -22.86
CA GLN A 146 -6.39 -28.76 -23.05
C GLN A 146 -6.60 -27.78 -21.90
N LYS A 147 -6.40 -28.22 -20.66
CA LYS A 147 -6.50 -27.36 -19.47
C LYS A 147 -5.50 -26.20 -19.51
N ILE A 148 -4.28 -26.44 -19.99
CA ILE A 148 -3.25 -25.40 -20.14
C ILE A 148 -3.68 -24.34 -21.16
N VAL A 149 -4.19 -24.76 -22.32
CA VAL A 149 -4.69 -23.83 -23.35
C VAL A 149 -5.84 -23.00 -22.80
N GLN A 150 -6.78 -23.63 -22.09
CA GLN A 150 -7.89 -22.91 -21.47
C GLN A 150 -7.42 -21.94 -20.40
N ALA A 151 -6.49 -22.34 -19.53
CA ALA A 151 -5.94 -21.46 -18.51
C ALA A 151 -5.35 -20.19 -19.12
N ARG A 152 -4.65 -20.31 -20.26
CA ARG A 152 -4.11 -19.15 -20.99
C ARG A 152 -5.22 -18.23 -21.52
N MET A 153 -6.28 -18.78 -22.10
CA MET A 153 -7.41 -17.98 -22.60
C MET A 153 -8.14 -17.24 -21.47
N TRP A 154 -8.42 -17.92 -20.36
CA TRP A 154 -9.00 -17.30 -19.17
C TRP A 154 -8.09 -16.21 -18.62
N ALA A 155 -6.80 -16.48 -18.50
CA ALA A 155 -5.84 -15.52 -17.99
C ALA A 155 -5.81 -14.23 -18.83
N GLN A 156 -5.83 -14.37 -20.16
CA GLN A 156 -5.91 -13.24 -21.08
C GLN A 156 -7.21 -12.45 -20.90
N ALA A 157 -8.36 -13.13 -20.89
CA ALA A 157 -9.66 -12.48 -20.73
C ALA A 157 -9.79 -11.74 -19.39
N ILE A 158 -9.37 -12.36 -18.28
CA ILE A 158 -9.37 -11.74 -16.95
C ILE A 158 -8.47 -10.52 -16.92
N THR A 159 -7.29 -10.60 -17.53
CA THR A 159 -6.34 -9.47 -17.57
C THR A 159 -6.92 -8.30 -18.36
N ILE A 160 -7.46 -8.55 -19.56
CA ILE A 160 -8.11 -7.51 -20.37
C ILE A 160 -9.29 -6.89 -19.61
N GLY A 161 -10.17 -7.72 -19.03
CA GLY A 161 -11.31 -7.24 -18.24
C GLY A 161 -10.88 -6.40 -17.04
N THR A 162 -9.79 -6.80 -16.38
CA THR A 162 -9.21 -6.05 -15.25
C THR A 162 -8.67 -4.70 -15.71
N LEU A 163 -7.95 -4.64 -16.84
CA LEU A 163 -7.43 -3.37 -17.39
C LEU A 163 -8.57 -2.42 -17.79
N ILE A 164 -9.63 -2.94 -18.40
CA ILE A 164 -10.82 -2.15 -18.75
C ILE A 164 -11.47 -1.60 -17.46
N GLY A 165 -11.69 -2.46 -16.47
CA GLY A 165 -12.24 -2.06 -15.17
C GLY A 165 -11.38 -1.00 -14.47
N ALA A 166 -10.06 -1.19 -14.46
CA ALA A 166 -9.10 -0.23 -13.92
C ALA A 166 -9.14 1.12 -14.66
N GLY A 167 -9.26 1.10 -15.99
CA GLY A 167 -9.39 2.28 -16.82
C GLY A 167 -10.65 3.08 -16.50
N ILE A 168 -11.80 2.39 -16.36
CA ILE A 168 -13.07 3.02 -15.97
C ILE A 168 -12.93 3.68 -14.59
N VAL A 169 -12.45 2.95 -13.58
CA VAL A 169 -12.27 3.49 -12.22
C VAL A 169 -11.33 4.71 -12.25
N THR A 170 -10.19 4.59 -12.93
CA THR A 170 -9.21 5.69 -13.04
C THR A 170 -9.82 6.93 -13.71
N GLN A 171 -10.61 6.76 -14.76
CA GLN A 171 -11.27 7.87 -15.45
C GLN A 171 -12.31 8.56 -14.54
N THR A 172 -13.09 7.78 -13.79
CA THR A 172 -14.07 8.33 -12.85
C THR A 172 -13.41 9.13 -11.73
N GLU A 173 -12.28 8.65 -11.19
CA GLU A 173 -11.51 9.38 -10.18
C GLU A 173 -10.88 10.65 -10.76
N ARG A 174 -10.31 10.58 -11.97
CA ARG A 174 -9.79 11.77 -12.66
C ARG A 174 -10.87 12.83 -12.88
N ALA A 175 -12.09 12.43 -13.24
CA ALA A 175 -13.21 13.35 -13.40
C ALA A 175 -13.57 14.05 -12.08
N LYS A 176 -13.61 13.32 -10.96
CA LYS A 176 -13.84 13.90 -9.63
C LYS A 176 -12.73 14.86 -9.20
N ILE A 177 -11.47 14.46 -9.37
CA ILE A 177 -10.31 15.31 -9.04
C ILE A 177 -10.33 16.59 -9.87
N THR A 178 -10.70 16.49 -11.16
CA THR A 178 -10.81 17.68 -12.03
C THR A 178 -11.94 18.61 -11.57
N ALA A 179 -13.05 18.07 -11.09
CA ALA A 179 -14.16 18.87 -10.55
C ALA A 179 -13.79 19.61 -9.25
N HIS A 180 -12.98 18.99 -8.37
CA HIS A 180 -12.57 19.57 -7.09
C HIS A 180 -11.25 20.38 -7.13
N ARG A 181 -10.61 20.48 -8.30
CA ARG A 181 -9.29 21.11 -8.46
C ARG A 181 -9.28 22.61 -8.13
N GLY A 182 -10.44 23.27 -8.08
CA GLY A 182 -10.58 24.68 -7.77
C GLY A 182 -10.70 25.02 -6.27
N GLU A 183 -10.79 24.03 -5.39
CA GLU A 183 -11.11 24.21 -3.96
C GLU A 183 -9.92 23.89 -3.03
N ASP A 184 -8.69 23.75 -3.55
CA ASP A 184 -7.53 23.42 -2.72
C ASP A 184 -6.91 24.66 -2.07
N HIS A 185 -7.33 24.93 -0.83
CA HIS A 185 -6.80 25.99 0.02
C HIS A 185 -5.79 25.49 1.07
N SER A 186 -5.31 24.24 0.96
CA SER A 186 -4.37 23.66 1.94
C SER A 186 -3.10 24.50 2.13
N TRP A 187 -2.61 25.12 1.06
CA TRP A 187 -1.45 26.02 1.10
C TRP A 187 -1.69 27.29 1.92
N VAL A 188 -2.93 27.80 1.97
CA VAL A 188 -3.28 28.96 2.81
C VAL A 188 -3.16 28.59 4.27
N HIS A 189 -3.72 27.43 4.65
CA HIS A 189 -3.62 26.92 6.02
C HIS A 189 -2.18 26.65 6.44
N MET A 190 -1.35 26.06 5.56
CA MET A 190 0.07 25.89 5.85
C MET A 190 0.81 27.21 6.08
N LEU A 191 0.47 28.28 5.33
CA LEU A 191 1.06 29.61 5.50
C LEU A 191 0.60 30.28 6.80
N GLU A 192 -0.69 30.17 7.12
CA GLU A 192 -1.25 30.68 8.38
C GLU A 192 -0.56 30.05 9.59
N GLU A 193 -0.43 28.74 9.56
CA GLU A 193 0.17 27.97 10.64
C GLU A 193 1.68 28.22 10.77
N GLN A 194 2.39 28.36 9.65
CA GLN A 194 3.79 28.75 9.65
C GLN A 194 3.99 30.17 10.23
N ALA A 195 3.08 31.11 9.93
CA ALA A 195 3.10 32.45 10.51
C ALA A 195 2.82 32.45 12.03
N GLU A 196 1.97 31.54 12.51
CA GLU A 196 1.74 31.33 13.94
C GLU A 196 2.99 30.77 14.65
N GLU A 197 3.65 29.77 14.07
CA GLU A 197 4.92 29.24 14.60
C GLU A 197 5.99 30.34 14.71
N GLU A 198 6.13 31.17 13.68
CA GLU A 198 7.10 32.28 13.67
C GLU A 198 6.78 33.33 14.73
N ARG A 199 5.50 33.69 14.92
CA ARG A 199 5.07 34.58 16.00
C ARG A 199 5.39 33.99 17.37
N GLN A 200 5.11 32.70 17.59
CA GLN A 200 5.40 32.05 18.87
C GLN A 200 6.90 32.01 19.15
N ARG A 201 7.75 31.72 18.16
CA ARG A 201 9.21 31.79 18.29
C ARG A 201 9.68 33.21 18.59
N GLY A 202 9.13 34.22 17.92
CA GLY A 202 9.44 35.62 18.19
C GLY A 202 9.07 36.06 19.61
N LEU A 203 7.90 35.64 20.10
CA LEU A 203 7.45 35.90 21.48
C LEU A 203 8.34 35.18 22.52
N GLN A 204 8.77 33.95 22.25
CA GLN A 204 9.72 33.23 23.11
C GLN A 204 11.10 33.89 23.14
N ALA A 205 11.61 34.39 22.00
CA ALA A 205 12.86 35.12 21.94
C ALA A 205 12.80 36.44 22.74
N LEU A 206 11.66 37.14 22.69
CA LEU A 206 11.42 38.35 23.48
C LEU A 206 11.24 38.05 24.98
N GLY A 207 10.60 36.95 25.34
CA GLY A 207 10.43 36.49 26.71
C GLY A 207 11.70 35.90 27.35
N GLY A 208 12.62 35.36 26.55
CA GLY A 208 13.92 34.88 27.02
C GLY A 208 14.95 36.00 27.23
N ALA A 209 14.78 37.15 26.59
CA ALA A 209 15.65 38.31 26.74
C ALA A 209 15.37 39.15 28.01
N SER A 210 14.28 38.87 28.74
CA SER A 210 13.85 39.64 29.91
C SER A 210 14.28 39.08 31.27
N ALA A 211 15.19 38.10 31.31
CA ALA A 211 15.83 37.64 32.55
C ALA A 211 17.24 38.25 32.70
N PRO A 212 17.39 39.49 33.21
CA PRO A 212 18.68 39.95 33.70
C PRO A 212 19.04 39.14 34.95
N ALA A 213 20.26 38.59 34.97
CA ALA A 213 20.88 38.04 36.16
C ALA A 213 20.84 39.10 37.27
N THR A 214 20.02 38.85 38.29
CA THR A 214 20.09 39.57 39.56
C THR A 214 21.36 39.16 40.30
N ALA A 215 22.00 40.18 40.85
CA ALA A 215 23.30 40.25 41.54
C ALA A 215 23.59 39.16 42.59
#